data_AF-A0A392U7F8-F1
#
_entry.id   AF-A0A392U7F8-F1
#
_cell.length_a   1.000
_cell.length_b   1.000
_cell.length_c   1.000
_cell.angle_alpha   90.00
_cell.angle_beta   90.00
_cell.angle_gamma   90.00
#
_symmetry.space_group_name_H-M   'P 1'
#
loop_
_entity.id
_entity.type
_entity.pdbx_description
1 polymer ?
#
loop_
_entity_poly.entity_id
_entity_poly.type
_entity_poly.pdbx_seq_one_letter_code
_entity_poly.pdbx_strand_id
1 'polypeptide(L)' 'MDTEGGNVTRPPILTDSNYDNWKSRMIAFLKFIDSRTWKAVLKGWDHPKVKDSNGADTDELKPEEEWSAAEDS' A
#
# COMPACT_ATOMS: atom_id res chain seq x y z
N MET A 1 27.37 11.53 -2.77
CA MET A 1 26.78 10.46 -1.96
C MET A 1 25.70 11.12 -1.13
N ASP A 2 24.47 11.06 -1.61
CA ASP A 2 23.33 11.66 -0.93
C ASP A 2 23.10 10.92 0.38
N THR A 3 23.35 11.60 1.48
CA THR A 3 23.18 11.07 2.82
C THR A 3 21.69 10.80 3.05
N GLU A 4 21.29 9.53 3.23
CA GLU A 4 19.95 9.11 3.68
C GLU A 4 19.70 9.54 5.15
N GLY A 5 19.77 10.84 5.39
CA GLY A 5 19.53 11.47 6.68
C GLY A 5 18.03 11.69 6.91
N GLY A 6 17.45 10.89 7.80
CA GLY A 6 16.31 11.24 8.66
C GLY A 6 14.92 11.45 8.04
N ASN A 7 14.78 11.48 6.72
CA ASN A 7 13.50 11.87 6.12
C ASN A 7 12.55 10.68 5.93
N VAL A 8 11.41 10.70 6.64
CA VAL A 8 10.32 9.71 6.53
C VAL A 8 9.32 10.03 5.42
N THR A 9 9.51 11.11 4.66
CA THR A 9 8.63 11.51 3.56
C THR A 9 9.09 10.99 2.20
N ARG A 10 10.21 10.24 2.15
CA ARG A 10 10.73 9.62 0.93
C ARG A 10 10.94 8.12 1.15
N PRO A 11 10.67 7.27 0.14
CA PRO A 11 10.91 5.85 0.26
C PRO A 11 12.42 5.59 0.43
N PRO A 12 12.84 4.71 1.37
CA PRO A 12 14.24 4.35 1.54
C PRO A 12 14.74 3.47 0.40
N ILE A 13 16.02 3.58 0.04
CA ILE A 13 16.64 2.77 -1.01
C ILE A 13 17.07 1.43 -0.42
N LEU A 14 16.65 0.33 -1.05
CA LEU A 14 17.10 -1.01 -0.68
C LEU A 14 18.46 -1.28 -1.31
N THR A 15 19.45 -1.65 -0.48
CA THR A 15 20.76 -2.14 -0.91
C THR A 15 20.97 -3.57 -0.42
N ASP A 16 22.08 -4.18 -0.82
CA ASP A 16 22.49 -5.53 -0.43
C ASP A 16 22.77 -5.71 1.08
N SER A 17 23.01 -4.63 1.80
CA SER A 17 23.53 -4.65 3.18
C SER A 17 22.65 -3.93 4.21
N ASN A 18 21.58 -3.26 3.78
CA ASN A 18 20.79 -2.38 4.66
C ASN A 18 19.39 -2.89 4.99
N TYR A 19 19.04 -4.14 4.66
CA TYR A 19 17.67 -4.65 4.71
C TYR A 19 16.92 -4.36 6.03
N ASP A 20 17.53 -4.59 7.19
CA ASP A 20 16.86 -4.35 8.48
C ASP A 20 16.53 -2.87 8.72
N ASN A 21 17.44 -1.98 8.33
CA ASN A 21 17.24 -0.54 8.41
C ASN A 21 16.21 -0.08 7.38
N TRP A 22 16.36 -0.53 6.14
CA TRP A 22 15.43 -0.27 5.04
C TRP A 22 14.00 -0.70 5.40
N LYS A 23 13.84 -1.92 5.94
CA LYS A 23 12.54 -2.46 6.33
C LYS A 23 11.89 -1.59 7.39
N SER A 24 12.64 -1.22 8.44
CA SER A 24 12.13 -0.35 9.51
C SER A 24 11.70 1.02 8.99
N ARG A 25 12.50 1.61 8.08
CA ARG A 25 12.18 2.89 7.44
C ARG A 25 11.01 2.80 6.47
N MET A 26 10.90 1.72 5.70
CA MET A 26 9.80 1.51 4.77
C MET A 26 8.48 1.34 5.53
N ILE A 27 8.49 0.61 6.65
CA ILE A 27 7.32 0.51 7.54
C ILE A 27 6.91 1.90 8.03
N ALA A 28 7.86 2.73 8.47
CA ALA A 28 7.58 4.09 8.92
C ALA A 28 7.05 4.99 7.79
N PHE A 29 7.66 4.94 6.60
CA PHE A 29 7.23 5.67 5.40
C PHE A 29 5.79 5.30 4.99
N LEU A 30 5.47 4.00 4.90
CA LEU A 30 4.13 3.55 4.53
C LEU A 30 3.09 3.98 5.57
N LYS A 31 3.39 3.85 6.87
CA LYS A 31 2.51 4.33 7.95
C LYS A 31 2.35 5.84 7.96
N PHE A 32 3.36 6.58 7.52
CA PHE A 32 3.33 8.04 7.41
C PHE A 32 2.42 8.50 6.26
N ILE A 33 2.43 7.81 5.12
CA ILE A 33 1.48 8.06 4.01
C ILE A 33 0.05 7.78 4.48
N ASP A 34 -0.21 6.53 4.86
CA ASP A 34 -1.47 6.11 5.43
C ASP A 34 -1.28 4.79 6.19
N SER A 35 -1.79 4.73 7.42
CA SER A 35 -1.82 3.49 8.21
C SER A 35 -2.49 2.32 7.48
N ARG A 36 -3.38 2.60 6.52
CA ARG A 36 -4.12 1.63 5.69
C ARG A 36 -3.22 1.02 4.62
N THR A 37 -2.31 1.78 4.03
CA THR A 37 -1.27 1.28 3.12
C THR A 37 -0.41 0.21 3.78
N TRP A 38 0.05 0.43 5.02
CA TRP A 38 0.80 -0.59 5.75
C TRP A 38 -0.04 -1.83 6.10
N LYS A 39 -1.32 -1.65 6.46
CA LYS A 39 -2.23 -2.76 6.73
C LYS A 39 -2.48 -3.63 5.49
N ALA A 40 -2.57 -3.02 4.30
CA ALA A 40 -2.68 -3.71 3.03
C ALA A 40 -1.45 -4.59 2.74
N VAL A 41 -0.24 -4.10 3.06
CA VAL A 41 0.98 -4.93 2.96
C VAL A 41 0.95 -6.12 3.93
N LEU A 42 0.41 -5.93 5.15
CA LEU A 42 0.34 -7.00 6.15
C LEU A 42 -0.73 -8.06 5.88
N LYS A 43 -1.93 -7.64 5.45
CA LYS A 43 -3.08 -8.53 5.28
C LYS A 43 -3.24 -9.04 3.84
N GLY A 44 -2.51 -8.47 2.90
CA GLY A 44 -2.86 -8.51 1.49
C GLY A 44 -3.91 -7.44 1.19
N TRP A 45 -3.76 -6.78 0.05
CA TRP A 45 -4.81 -5.95 -0.52
C TRP A 45 -5.72 -6.84 -1.35
N ASP A 46 -7.03 -6.65 -1.20
CA ASP A 46 -8.03 -7.31 -2.04
C ASP A 46 -8.60 -6.29 -3.01
N HIS A 47 -8.54 -6.61 -4.30
CA HIS A 47 -8.93 -5.67 -5.35
C HIS A 47 -10.45 -5.62 -5.45
N PRO A 48 -11.09 -4.43 -5.45
CA PRO A 48 -12.52 -4.32 -5.65
C PRO A 48 -12.97 -5.00 -6.94
N LYS A 49 -14.06 -5.76 -6.87
CA LYS A 49 -14.63 -6.52 -7.98
C LYS A 49 -15.96 -5.94 -8.41
N VAL A 50 -16.31 -6.13 -9.67
CA VAL A 50 -17.63 -5.75 -10.19
C VAL A 50 -18.68 -6.62 -9.48
N LYS A 51 -19.78 -6.01 -9.06
CA LYS A 51 -20.88 -6.74 -8.42
C LYS A 51 -21.95 -7.09 -9.45
N ASP A 52 -22.47 -8.30 -9.35
CA ASP A 52 -23.59 -8.74 -10.19
C ASP A 52 -24.92 -8.09 -9.75
N SER A 53 -26.00 -8.40 -10.47
CA SER A 53 -27.35 -7.88 -10.15
C SER A 53 -27.86 -8.28 -8.76
N ASN A 54 -27.26 -9.30 -8.13
CA ASN A 54 -27.59 -9.79 -6.80
C ASN A 54 -26.65 -9.22 -5.72
N GLY A 55 -25.68 -8.40 -6.09
CA GLY A 55 -24.70 -7.79 -5.20
C GLY A 55 -23.53 -8.71 -4.82
N ALA A 56 -23.36 -9.85 -5.50
CA ALA A 56 -22.23 -10.75 -5.31
C ALA A 56 -21.01 -10.31 -6.14
N ASP A 57 -19.81 -10.53 -5.61
CA ASP A 57 -18.58 -10.22 -6.34
C ASP A 57 -18.41 -11.18 -7.52
N THR A 58 -18.08 -10.61 -8.68
CA THR A 58 -17.71 -11.37 -9.88
C THR A 58 -16.20 -11.62 -9.91
N ASP A 59 -15.72 -12.35 -10.93
CA ASP A 59 -14.27 -12.50 -11.16
C ASP A 59 -13.65 -11.27 -11.87
N GLU A 60 -14.47 -10.32 -12.31
CA GLU A 60 -14.01 -9.11 -12.99
C GLU A 60 -13.57 -8.05 -11.99
N LEU A 61 -12.35 -7.53 -12.19
CA LEU A 61 -11.82 -6.42 -11.40
C LEU A 61 -12.52 -5.12 -11.79
N LYS A 62 -12.97 -4.37 -10.79
CA LYS A 62 -13.62 -3.08 -10.99
C LYS A 62 -12.56 -2.01 -11.35
N PRO A 63 -12.75 -1.19 -12.38
CA PRO A 63 -11.81 -0.10 -12.68
C PRO A 63 -11.75 0.92 -11.52
N GLU A 64 -10.57 1.52 -11.30
CA GLU A 64 -10.30 2.40 -10.16
C GLU A 64 -11.23 3.62 -10.14
N GLU A 65 -11.58 4.14 -11.31
CA GLU A 65 -12.51 5.27 -11.44
C GLU A 65 -13.92 4.97 -10.92
N GLU A 66 -14.28 3.70 -10.78
CA GLU A 66 -15.58 3.23 -10.29
C GLU A 66 -15.54 2.77 -8.83
N TRP A 67 -14.37 2.82 -8.16
CA TRP A 67 -14.28 2.43 -6.76
C TRP A 67 -15.10 3.37 -5.87
N SER A 68 -15.84 2.80 -4.95
CA SER A 68 -16.51 3.59 -3.92
C SER A 68 -15.49 4.12 -2.91
N ALA A 69 -15.82 5.21 -2.22
CA ALA A 69 -14.96 5.75 -1.16
C ALA A 69 -14.66 4.74 -0.03
N ALA A 70 -15.50 3.72 0.15
CA ALA A 70 -15.28 2.64 1.12
C ALA A 70 -14.31 1.56 0.60
N GLU A 71 -14.28 1.34 -0.72
CA GLU A 71 -13.34 0.43 -1.38
C GLU A 71 -11.96 1.08 -1.56
N ASP A 72 -11.94 2.40 -1.76
CA ASP A 72 -10.74 3.25 -1.83
C ASP A 72 -10.24 3.69 -0.43
N SER A 73 -10.90 3.24 0.64
CA SER A 73 -10.54 3.57 2.02
C SER A 73 -9.77 2.47 2.72
#